data_AF-A0A845AUJ6-F1
#
_entry.id   AF-A0A845AUJ6-F1
#
_cell.length_a   1.000
_cell.length_b   1.000
_cell.length_c   1.000
_cell.angle_alpha   90.00
_cell.angle_beta   90.00
_cell.angle_gamma   90.00
#
_symmetry.space_group_name_H-M   'P 1'
#
loop_
_entity.id
_entity.type
_entity.pdbx_description
1 polymer ?
#
loop_
_entity_poly.entity_id
_entity_poly.type
_entity_poly.pdbx_seq_one_letter_code
_entity_poly.pdbx_strand_id
1 'polypeptide(L)' 'MSGAAIKSRPRRASVARVLAVPAVLLVASIAGLVLGLTGDGFPDGLAWGLLSIPILAAVYAFARRG' A
#
# COMPACT_ATOMS: atom_id res chain seq x y z
N MET A 1 -27.07 -33.23 23.45
CA MET A 1 -27.39 -31.96 22.78
C MET A 1 -26.08 -31.30 22.40
N SER A 2 -25.65 -31.51 21.15
CA SER A 2 -24.29 -31.19 20.68
C SER A 2 -24.22 -29.74 20.21
N GLY A 3 -23.64 -28.86 21.03
CA GLY A 3 -23.32 -27.49 20.65
C GLY A 3 -22.10 -27.49 19.73
N ALA A 4 -22.33 -27.45 18.42
CA ALA A 4 -21.28 -27.35 17.42
C ALA A 4 -20.45 -26.08 17.68
N ALA A 5 -19.22 -26.27 18.15
CA ALA A 5 -18.24 -25.21 18.23
C ALA A 5 -18.03 -24.63 16.82
N ILE A 6 -18.50 -23.39 16.60
CA ILE A 6 -18.16 -22.62 15.41
C ILE A 6 -16.67 -22.30 15.51
N LYS A 7 -15.84 -23.25 15.09
CA LYS A 7 -14.40 -23.06 14.92
C LYS A 7 -14.23 -22.22 13.66
N SER A 8 -14.37 -20.90 13.81
CA SER A 8 -13.99 -19.92 12.81
C SER A 8 -12.55 -20.23 12.42
N ARG A 9 -12.34 -20.91 11.29
CA ARG A 9 -10.99 -21.15 10.76
C ARG A 9 -10.38 -19.77 10.56
N PRO A 10 -9.21 -19.48 11.17
CA PRO A 10 -8.54 -18.22 10.89
C PRO A 10 -8.24 -18.22 9.40
N ARG A 11 -8.97 -17.41 8.63
CA ARG A 11 -8.60 -17.10 7.25
C ARG A 11 -7.20 -16.53 7.37
N ARG A 12 -6.19 -17.28 6.89
CA ARG A 12 -4.81 -16.79 6.81
C ARG A 12 -4.87 -15.47 6.05
N ALA A 13 -4.80 -14.35 6.77
CA ALA A 13 -4.63 -13.06 6.16
C ALA A 13 -3.30 -13.13 5.42
N SER A 14 -3.32 -12.81 4.12
CA SER A 14 -2.08 -12.83 3.35
C SER A 14 -1.12 -11.82 3.99
N VAL A 15 0.17 -12.18 4.08
CA VAL A 15 1.21 -11.28 4.58
C VAL A 15 1.19 -9.96 3.80
N ALA A 16 0.88 -10.03 2.50
CA ALA A 16 0.64 -8.87 1.64
C ALA A 16 -0.48 -7.94 2.15
N ARG A 17 -1.56 -8.47 2.75
CA ARG A 17 -2.65 -7.66 3.32
C ARG A 17 -2.23 -6.92 4.58
N VAL A 18 -1.39 -7.54 5.41
CA VAL A 18 -0.88 -6.93 6.65
C VAL A 18 0.17 -5.86 6.33
N LEU A 19 1.01 -6.09 5.31
CA LEU A 19 2.03 -5.14 4.88
C LEU A 19 1.52 -4.05 3.93
N ALA A 20 0.27 -4.13 3.46
CA ALA A 20 -0.31 -3.13 2.57
C ALA A 20 -0.34 -1.73 3.21
N VAL A 21 -0.81 -1.64 4.46
CA VAL A 21 -0.91 -0.35 5.17
C VAL A 21 0.49 0.27 5.39
N PRO A 22 1.48 -0.45 5.95
CA PRO A 22 2.85 0.06 6.04
C PRO A 22 3.47 0.45 4.69
N ALA A 23 3.24 -0.33 3.63
CA ALA A 23 3.79 -0.05 2.31
C ALA A 23 3.21 1.24 1.71
N VAL A 24 1.90 1.47 1.86
CA VAL A 24 1.24 2.73 1.45
C VAL A 24 1.87 3.92 2.17
N LEU A 25 2.04 3.81 3.50
CA LEU A 25 2.63 4.88 4.30
C LEU A 25 4.09 5.16 3.92
N LEU A 26 4.86 4.13 3.61
CA LEU A 26 6.24 4.27 3.14
C LEU A 26 6.27 5.04 1.81
N VAL A 27 5.46 4.63 0.83
CA VAL A 27 5.39 5.29 -0.49
C VAL A 27 4.91 6.73 -0.36
N ALA A 28 3.86 6.98 0.42
CA ALA A 28 3.36 8.33 0.67
C ALA A 28 4.41 9.22 1.35
N SER A 29 5.16 8.68 2.31
CA SER A 29 6.24 9.40 3.00
C SER A 29 7.39 9.74 2.06
N ILE A 30 7.83 8.79 1.22
CA ILE A 30 8.88 9.04 0.22
C ILE A 30 8.42 10.10 -0.78
N ALA A 31 7.18 10.00 -1.28
CA ALA A 31 6.63 10.99 -2.20
C ALA A 31 6.57 12.39 -1.57
N GLY A 32 6.10 12.51 -0.32
CA GLY A 32 6.08 13.78 0.41
C GLY A 32 7.47 14.37 0.64
N LEU A 33 8.46 13.52 0.94
CA LEU A 33 9.87 13.93 1.06
C LEU A 33 10.43 14.43 -0.26
N VAL A 34 10.21 13.70 -1.36
CA VAL A 34 10.65 14.13 -2.69
C VAL A 34 10.02 15.47 -3.04
N LEU A 35 8.70 15.63 -2.87
CA LEU A 35 8.03 16.91 -3.12
C LEU A 35 8.56 18.05 -2.25
N GLY A 36 8.85 17.80 -0.97
CA GLY A 36 9.40 18.81 -0.06
C GLY A 36 10.86 19.18 -0.35
N LEU A 37 11.67 18.22 -0.79
CA LEU A 37 13.09 18.42 -1.10
C LEU A 37 13.32 19.01 -2.50
N THR A 38 12.41 18.76 -3.45
CA THR A 38 12.51 19.21 -4.84
C THR A 38 11.98 20.64 -5.05
N GLY A 39 11.95 21.47 -3.99
CA GLY A 39 11.48 22.86 -4.01
C GLY A 39 12.07 23.77 -5.11
N ASP A 40 13.15 23.36 -5.80
CA ASP A 40 13.77 24.08 -6.93
C ASP A 40 13.97 23.23 -8.22
N GLY A 41 13.37 22.04 -8.33
CA GLY A 41 13.56 21.09 -9.46
C GLY A 41 12.28 20.42 -9.97
N PHE A 42 11.20 21.20 -10.06
CA PHE A 42 9.82 20.80 -10.32
C PHE A 42 9.58 19.69 -11.39
N PRO A 43 10.29 19.67 -12.54
CA PRO A 43 10.08 18.63 -13.56
C PRO A 43 10.45 17.21 -13.08
N ASP A 44 11.49 17.08 -12.25
CA ASP A 44 11.94 15.78 -11.74
C ASP A 44 10.96 15.24 -10.69
N GLY A 45 10.38 16.12 -9.87
CA GLY A 45 9.32 15.74 -8.93
C GLY A 45 8.06 15.22 -9.63
N LEU A 46 7.68 15.84 -10.75
CA LEU A 46 6.58 15.36 -11.59
C LEU A 46 6.89 14.00 -12.22
N ALA A 47 8.12 13.79 -12.72
CA ALA A 47 8.56 12.51 -13.26
C ALA A 47 8.52 11.39 -12.21
N TRP A 48 8.95 11.68 -10.98
CA TRP A 48 8.84 10.78 -9.83
C TRP A 48 7.38 10.50 -9.43
N GLY A 49 6.52 11.51 -9.47
CA GLY A 49 5.08 11.36 -9.23
C GLY A 49 4.42 10.42 -10.25
N LEU A 50 4.70 10.63 -11.55
CA LEU A 50 4.24 9.76 -12.63
C LEU A 50 4.78 8.33 -12.51
N LEU A 51 6.04 8.16 -12.09
CA LEU A 51 6.64 6.85 -11.85
C LEU A 51 6.01 6.11 -10.66
N SER A 52 5.40 6.82 -9.71
CA SER A 52 4.71 6.21 -8.56
C SER A 52 3.34 5.60 -8.91
N ILE A 53 2.72 6.02 -10.02
CA ILE A 53 1.41 5.52 -10.49
C ILE A 53 1.35 3.99 -10.59
N PRO A 54 2.29 3.29 -11.26
CA PRO A 54 2.26 1.82 -11.33
C PRO A 54 2.37 1.15 -9.95
N ILE A 55 3.12 1.75 -9.03
CA ILE A 55 3.25 1.24 -7.66
C ILE A 55 1.91 1.37 -6.92
N LEU A 56 1.27 2.55 -7.01
CA LEU A 56 -0.05 2.79 -6.43
C LEU A 56 -1.13 1.88 -7.03
N ALA A 57 -1.10 1.66 -8.34
CA ALA A 57 -2.02 0.76 -9.04
C ALA A 57 -1.84 -0.70 -8.60
N ALA A 58 -0.59 -1.16 -8.45
CA ALA A 58 -0.32 -2.49 -7.92
C ALA A 58 -0.82 -2.64 -6.48
N VAL A 59 -0.50 -1.68 -5.61
CA VAL A 59 -0.98 -1.64 -4.22
C VAL A 59 -2.51 -1.67 -4.16
N TYR A 60 -3.18 -0.90 -5.00
CA TYR A 60 -4.64 -0.88 -5.08
C TYR A 60 -5.23 -2.22 -5.55
N ALA A 61 -4.64 -2.84 -6.57
CA ALA A 61 -5.06 -4.15 -7.06
C ALA A 61 -4.88 -5.23 -5.99
N PHE A 62 -3.79 -5.19 -5.22
CA PHE A 62 -3.57 -6.09 -4.08
C PHE A 62 -4.53 -5.82 -2.93
N ALA A 63 -4.82 -4.55 -2.62
CA ALA A 63 -5.77 -4.16 -1.59
C ALA A 63 -7.21 -4.61 -1.92
N ARG A 64 -7.58 -4.61 -3.21
CA ARG A 64 -8.91 -5.06 -3.67
C ARG A 64 -9.05 -6.57 -3.86
N ARG A 65 -7.94 -7.30 -4.01
CA ARG A 65 -7.92 -8.77 -4.16
C ARG A 65 -7.87 -9.54 -2.84
N GLY A 66 -7.62 -8.88 -1.71
CA GLY A 66 -7.56 -9.51 -0.37
C GLY A 66 -8.79 -9.22 0.48
#